data_AF-A0A2E3BQL5-F1
#
_entry.id   AF-A0A2E3BQL5-F1
#
_cell.length_a   1.000
_cell.length_b   1.000
_cell.length_c   1.000
_cell.angle_alpha   90.00
_cell.angle_beta   90.00
_cell.angle_gamma   90.00
#
_symmetry.space_group_name_H-M   'P 1'
#
loop_
_entity.id
_entity.type
_entity.pdbx_description
1 polymer ?
#
loop_
_entity_poly.entity_id
_entity_poly.type
_entity_poly.pdbx_seq_one_letter_code
_entity_poly.pdbx_strand_id
1 'polypeptide(L)'
;MRSMHMADAGKVLLEIRQLLNDANIIFFLRHGTCLGAVRDGELIPWDDDIDIGSIIGMHNLDEPSILQAVDGFKRAGFQVKVLETDFHIGVELSKLGIPVDWTCYRVFEKSILQYPGVKIPVQIYEDLSTVSLLDNPFLVPSPPEEYLTLKYGPDWRVPKKTGFEADIIDSIPESINLGVKYSIFTRVLKFLFPSKYSIRITVLSADSQPIPMIEVAIAGVSRQTTDHDGCVQFDLSHEDYYAVDIRIGENREILYEEVLKPGGDYFYIQDPHEIYGRIHVLKEKA
;
A
#
# COMPACT_ATOMS: atom_id res chain seq x y z
N MET A 1 12.04 9.33 -0.57
CA MET A 1 11.14 10.07 -1.48
C MET A 1 11.32 11.57 -1.37
N ARG A 2 10.85 12.33 -2.37
CA ARG A 2 10.81 13.80 -2.34
C ARG A 2 9.42 14.22 -1.88
N SER A 3 9.34 14.93 -0.75
CA SER A 3 8.06 15.44 -0.25
C SER A 3 7.35 16.35 -1.26
N MET A 4 6.03 16.37 -1.20
CA MET A 4 5.21 17.23 -2.06
C MET A 4 5.44 18.72 -1.79
N HIS A 5 5.18 19.55 -2.79
CA HIS A 5 5.00 20.99 -2.58
C HIS A 5 3.59 21.25 -2.03
N MET A 6 3.48 21.52 -0.73
CA MET A 6 2.21 21.57 0.01
C MET A 6 1.13 22.48 -0.62
N ALA A 7 1.53 23.65 -1.15
CA ALA A 7 0.58 24.56 -1.77
C ALA A 7 -0.04 23.99 -3.07
N ASP A 8 0.72 23.20 -3.83
CA ASP A 8 0.19 22.53 -5.01
C ASP A 8 -0.58 21.26 -4.64
N ALA A 9 -0.15 20.53 -3.61
CA ALA A 9 -0.90 19.40 -3.06
C ALA A 9 -2.32 19.83 -2.66
N GLY A 10 -2.45 20.94 -1.94
CA GLY A 10 -3.76 21.48 -1.56
C GLY A 10 -4.64 21.86 -2.75
N LYS A 11 -4.08 22.51 -3.79
CA LYS A 11 -4.82 22.83 -5.02
C LYS A 11 -5.30 21.56 -5.73
N VAL A 12 -4.42 20.57 -5.85
CA VAL A 12 -4.72 19.30 -6.53
C VAL A 12 -5.82 18.54 -5.80
N LEU A 13 -5.75 18.41 -4.47
CA LEU A 13 -6.80 17.75 -3.68
C LEU A 13 -8.15 18.46 -3.79
N LEU A 14 -8.18 19.79 -3.74
CA LEU A 14 -9.41 20.57 -3.89
C LEU A 14 -10.01 20.44 -5.30
N GLU A 15 -9.17 20.39 -6.35
CA GLU A 15 -9.62 20.16 -7.72
C GLU A 15 -10.20 18.75 -7.90
N ILE A 16 -9.55 17.73 -7.35
CA ILE A 16 -10.07 16.35 -7.38
C ILE A 16 -11.40 16.26 -6.64
N ARG A 17 -11.50 16.88 -5.46
CA ARG A 17 -12.76 16.97 -4.71
C ARG A 17 -13.88 17.55 -5.57
N GLN A 18 -13.61 18.64 -6.29
CA GLN A 18 -14.60 19.26 -7.17
C GLN A 18 -15.02 18.31 -8.31
N LEU A 19 -14.06 17.69 -9.00
CA LEU A 19 -14.33 16.78 -10.12
C LEU A 19 -15.14 15.54 -9.70
N LEU A 20 -14.82 14.95 -8.54
CA LEU A 20 -15.55 13.80 -8.02
C LEU A 20 -16.95 14.20 -7.53
N ASN A 21 -17.10 15.36 -6.89
CA ASN A 21 -18.41 15.90 -6.51
C ASN A 21 -19.30 16.16 -7.74
N ASP A 22 -18.74 16.72 -8.82
CA ASP A 22 -19.46 16.96 -10.07
C ASP A 22 -19.89 15.65 -10.76
N ALA A 23 -19.13 14.58 -10.53
CA ALA A 23 -19.48 13.22 -10.96
C ALA A 23 -20.43 12.49 -9.99
N ASN A 24 -20.84 13.13 -8.88
CA ASN A 24 -21.63 12.53 -7.79
C ASN A 24 -20.96 11.27 -7.19
N ILE A 25 -19.63 11.26 -7.16
CA ILE A 25 -18.81 10.19 -6.59
C ILE A 25 -18.35 10.61 -5.20
N ILE A 26 -18.68 9.80 -4.22
CA ILE A 26 -18.21 9.96 -2.85
C ILE A 26 -16.84 9.26 -2.72
N PHE A 27 -15.89 9.98 -2.13
CA PHE A 27 -14.58 9.46 -1.77
C PHE A 27 -14.26 9.84 -0.32
N PHE A 28 -13.36 9.09 0.29
CA PHE A 28 -12.81 9.35 1.61
C PHE A 28 -11.29 9.51 1.54
N LEU A 29 -10.72 10.28 2.46
CA LEU A 29 -9.28 10.31 2.66
C LEU A 29 -8.84 8.96 3.25
N ARG A 30 -7.68 8.47 2.85
CA ARG A 30 -7.06 7.24 3.38
C ARG A 30 -5.58 7.47 3.68
N HIS A 31 -4.95 6.50 4.33
CA HIS A 31 -3.50 6.47 4.59
C HIS A 31 -2.98 7.81 5.15
N GLY A 32 -1.85 8.34 4.63
CA GLY A 32 -1.16 9.50 5.15
C GLY A 32 -2.02 10.76 5.10
N THR A 33 -2.83 10.90 4.05
CA THR A 33 -3.78 12.00 3.90
C THR A 33 -4.88 11.99 4.98
N CYS A 34 -5.46 10.82 5.27
CA CYS A 34 -6.42 10.67 6.37
C CYS A 34 -5.75 10.88 7.74
N LEU A 35 -4.55 10.32 7.93
CA LEU A 35 -3.81 10.42 9.18
C LEU A 35 -3.51 11.88 9.52
N GLY A 36 -2.97 12.65 8.55
CA GLY A 36 -2.71 14.07 8.72
C GLY A 36 -3.99 14.86 9.03
N ALA A 37 -5.06 14.63 8.26
CA ALA A 37 -6.33 15.32 8.46
C ALA A 37 -6.94 15.08 9.85
N VAL A 38 -6.88 13.86 10.37
CA VAL A 38 -7.47 13.50 11.67
C VAL A 38 -6.55 13.90 12.84
N ARG A 39 -5.23 13.67 12.71
CA ARG A 39 -4.28 13.89 13.79
C ARG A 39 -3.89 15.36 13.93
N ASP A 40 -3.56 15.98 12.80
CA ASP A 40 -2.88 17.27 12.74
C ASP A 40 -3.79 18.37 12.15
N GLY A 41 -4.87 18.00 11.46
CA GLY A 41 -5.74 18.94 10.74
C GLY A 41 -5.11 19.47 9.45
N GLU A 42 -4.03 18.85 8.98
CA GLU A 42 -3.24 19.28 7.82
C GLU A 42 -2.66 18.08 7.05
N LEU A 43 -2.14 18.31 5.85
CA LEU A 43 -1.37 17.30 5.12
C LEU A 43 -0.02 17.08 5.82
N ILE A 44 0.47 15.84 5.86
CA ILE A 44 1.76 15.53 6.48
C ILE A 44 2.90 16.21 5.69
N PRO A 45 3.75 17.05 6.30
CA PRO A 45 4.72 17.86 5.56
C PRO A 45 5.80 17.06 4.80
N TRP A 46 6.02 15.81 5.20
CA TRP A 46 7.00 14.91 4.58
C TRP A 46 6.37 13.81 3.73
N ASP A 47 5.04 13.75 3.59
CA ASP A 47 4.37 12.88 2.62
C ASP A 47 4.74 13.31 1.20
N ASP A 48 4.69 12.35 0.28
CA ASP A 48 5.05 12.52 -1.11
C ASP A 48 3.88 12.31 -2.08
N ASP A 49 2.71 11.93 -1.58
CA ASP A 49 1.49 11.73 -2.36
C ASP A 49 0.21 12.11 -1.60
N ILE A 50 -0.93 11.99 -2.31
CA ILE A 50 -2.26 12.18 -1.75
C ILE A 50 -3.05 10.89 -1.93
N ASP A 51 -3.63 10.41 -0.84
CA ASP A 51 -4.28 9.12 -0.76
C ASP A 51 -5.80 9.30 -0.59
N ILE A 52 -6.57 8.89 -1.60
CA ILE A 52 -8.03 8.90 -1.55
C ILE A 52 -8.64 7.56 -1.99
N GLY A 53 -9.81 7.24 -1.45
CA GLY A 53 -10.45 5.95 -1.67
C GLY A 53 -11.95 6.02 -1.88
N SER A 54 -12.46 5.05 -2.62
CA SER A 54 -13.89 4.77 -2.76
C SER A 54 -14.09 3.24 -2.77
N ILE A 55 -15.32 2.75 -2.58
CA ILE A 55 -15.61 1.30 -2.60
C ILE A 55 -16.66 1.03 -3.69
N ILE A 56 -16.34 0.13 -4.63
CA ILE A 56 -17.23 -0.26 -5.71
C ILE A 56 -18.47 -0.94 -5.12
N GLY A 57 -19.65 -0.44 -5.50
CA GLY A 57 -20.94 -0.88 -4.97
C GLY A 57 -21.41 -0.14 -3.71
N MET A 58 -20.64 0.84 -3.22
CA MET A 58 -21.02 1.71 -2.11
C MET A 58 -20.98 3.18 -2.55
N HIS A 59 -21.74 4.03 -1.87
CA HIS A 59 -21.68 5.49 -2.01
C HIS A 59 -21.68 6.01 -3.46
N ASN A 60 -22.54 5.42 -4.29
CA ASN A 60 -22.73 5.73 -5.71
C ASN A 60 -21.52 5.45 -6.62
N LEU A 61 -20.60 4.58 -6.22
CA LEU A 61 -19.50 4.16 -7.07
C LEU A 61 -19.80 2.84 -7.78
N ASP A 62 -19.72 2.84 -9.11
CA ASP A 62 -19.64 1.65 -9.95
C ASP A 62 -18.52 1.78 -10.99
N GLU A 63 -18.16 0.70 -11.67
CA GLU A 63 -17.06 0.72 -12.65
C GLU A 63 -17.29 1.73 -13.81
N PRO A 64 -18.50 1.87 -14.39
CA PRO A 64 -18.76 2.93 -15.36
C PRO A 64 -18.49 4.34 -14.84
N SER A 65 -18.89 4.65 -13.60
CA SER A 65 -18.64 5.97 -12.99
C SER A 65 -17.14 6.24 -12.80
N ILE A 66 -16.34 5.22 -12.49
CA ILE A 66 -14.87 5.33 -12.40
C ILE A 66 -14.29 5.74 -13.76
N LEU A 67 -14.72 5.09 -14.84
CA LEU A 67 -14.26 5.42 -16.19
C LEU A 67 -14.64 6.86 -16.59
N GLN A 68 -15.85 7.29 -16.23
CA GLN A 68 -16.29 8.67 -16.47
C GLN A 68 -15.44 9.68 -15.70
N ALA A 69 -15.10 9.38 -14.43
CA ALA A 69 -14.22 10.22 -13.62
C ALA A 69 -12.80 10.28 -14.18
N VAL A 70 -12.25 9.14 -14.63
CA VAL A 70 -10.95 9.05 -15.32
C VAL A 70 -10.91 9.99 -16.53
N ASP A 71 -11.95 10.01 -17.35
CA ASP A 71 -12.03 10.93 -18.48
C ASP A 71 -12.16 12.40 -18.03
N GLY A 72 -12.84 12.64 -16.90
CA GLY A 72 -12.89 13.94 -16.23
C GLY A 72 -11.51 14.45 -15.82
N PHE A 73 -10.72 13.61 -15.16
CA PHE A 73 -9.34 13.92 -14.77
C PHE A 73 -8.46 14.22 -15.98
N LYS A 74 -8.53 13.39 -17.03
CA LYS A 74 -7.76 13.63 -18.27
C LYS A 74 -8.12 14.98 -18.90
N ARG A 75 -9.41 15.33 -18.99
CA ARG A 75 -9.86 16.64 -19.50
C ARG A 75 -9.40 17.80 -18.63
N ALA A 76 -9.31 17.59 -17.32
CA ALA A 76 -8.76 18.55 -16.37
C ALA A 76 -7.22 18.63 -16.39
N GLY A 77 -6.54 17.87 -17.26
CA GLY A 77 -5.09 17.94 -17.44
C GLY A 77 -4.28 17.11 -16.44
N PHE A 78 -4.89 16.15 -15.76
CA PHE A 78 -4.17 15.14 -15.00
C PHE A 78 -3.53 14.13 -15.93
N GLN A 79 -2.29 13.72 -15.61
CA GLN A 79 -1.77 12.44 -16.09
C GLN A 79 -2.49 11.33 -15.35
N VAL A 80 -2.91 10.29 -16.06
CA VAL A 80 -3.73 9.22 -15.48
C VAL A 80 -3.20 7.86 -15.94
N LYS A 81 -2.95 6.97 -14.99
CA LYS A 81 -2.69 5.55 -15.22
C LYS A 81 -3.68 4.74 -14.41
N VAL A 82 -4.30 3.75 -15.05
CA VAL A 82 -5.28 2.87 -14.40
C VAL A 82 -4.68 1.48 -14.30
N LEU A 83 -4.74 0.90 -13.10
CA LEU A 83 -4.39 -0.48 -12.84
C LEU A 83 -5.58 -1.20 -12.24
N GLU A 84 -5.79 -2.43 -12.65
CA GLU A 84 -6.88 -3.25 -12.16
C GLU A 84 -6.34 -4.56 -11.59
N THR A 85 -6.81 -4.89 -10.40
CA THR A 85 -6.50 -6.14 -9.70
C THR A 85 -7.80 -6.80 -9.23
N ASP A 86 -7.71 -8.04 -8.74
CA ASP A 86 -8.86 -8.73 -8.13
C ASP A 86 -9.48 -7.95 -6.95
N PHE A 87 -8.72 -7.03 -6.32
CA PHE A 87 -9.11 -6.36 -5.08
C PHE A 87 -9.44 -4.87 -5.24
N HIS A 88 -9.01 -4.22 -6.32
CA HIS A 88 -9.28 -2.80 -6.54
C HIS A 88 -9.03 -2.38 -8.00
N ILE A 89 -9.58 -1.23 -8.37
CA ILE A 89 -9.14 -0.43 -9.52
C ILE A 89 -8.37 0.78 -8.96
N GLY A 90 -7.07 0.86 -9.23
CA GLY A 90 -6.22 1.98 -8.86
C GLY A 90 -6.18 3.00 -10.00
N VAL A 91 -6.44 4.26 -9.69
CA VAL A 91 -6.29 5.39 -10.60
C VAL A 91 -5.16 6.26 -10.08
N GLU A 92 -3.96 6.02 -10.58
CA GLU A 92 -2.78 6.84 -10.33
C GLU A 92 -2.92 8.14 -11.12
N LEU A 93 -2.94 9.27 -10.41
CA LEU A 93 -3.07 10.60 -10.97
C LEU A 93 -1.80 11.41 -10.71
N SER A 94 -1.44 12.29 -11.64
CA SER A 94 -0.43 13.30 -11.36
C SER A 94 -0.74 14.64 -12.02
N LYS A 95 -0.60 15.73 -11.26
CA LYS A 95 -0.72 17.10 -11.75
C LYS A 95 0.13 18.03 -10.90
N LEU A 96 0.76 19.04 -11.51
CA LEU A 96 1.72 19.95 -10.83
C LEU A 96 2.87 19.22 -10.11
N GLY A 97 3.19 17.99 -10.53
CA GLY A 97 4.19 17.15 -9.86
C GLY A 97 3.72 16.54 -8.54
N ILE A 98 2.42 16.57 -8.26
CA ILE A 98 1.78 15.94 -7.10
C ILE A 98 1.19 14.59 -7.53
N PRO A 99 1.71 13.46 -7.02
CA PRO A 99 1.08 12.15 -7.15
C PRO A 99 -0.20 12.09 -6.31
N VAL A 100 -1.23 11.44 -6.83
CA VAL A 100 -2.45 11.11 -6.08
C VAL A 100 -2.88 9.69 -6.44
N ASP A 101 -3.10 8.87 -5.43
CA ASP A 101 -3.65 7.54 -5.57
C ASP A 101 -5.14 7.55 -5.23
N TRP A 102 -5.98 7.44 -6.26
CA TRP A 102 -7.40 7.15 -6.08
C TRP A 102 -7.68 5.66 -6.20
N THR A 103 -7.85 5.00 -5.06
CA THR A 103 -8.08 3.55 -5.02
C THR A 103 -9.56 3.22 -4.88
N CYS A 104 -10.12 2.53 -5.86
CA CYS A 104 -11.50 2.05 -5.87
C CYS A 104 -11.55 0.57 -5.45
N TYR A 105 -11.82 0.31 -4.17
CA TYR A 105 -11.75 -1.03 -3.58
C TYR A 105 -12.93 -1.93 -3.97
N ARG A 106 -12.65 -3.23 -4.06
CA ARG A 106 -13.65 -4.30 -4.10
C ARG A 106 -13.75 -4.93 -2.71
N VAL A 107 -14.97 -5.20 -2.27
CA VAL A 107 -15.20 -5.87 -0.99
C VAL A 107 -14.83 -7.35 -1.11
N PHE A 108 -13.95 -7.79 -0.22
CA PHE A 108 -13.49 -9.16 -0.12
C PHE A 108 -13.66 -9.66 1.32
N GLU A 109 -14.43 -10.73 1.53
CA GLU A 109 -14.68 -11.30 2.87
C GLU A 109 -15.13 -10.27 3.91
N LYS A 110 -16.07 -9.38 3.52
CA LYS A 110 -16.56 -8.25 4.35
C LYS A 110 -15.48 -7.24 4.74
N SER A 111 -14.37 -7.18 4.01
CA SER A 111 -13.27 -6.23 4.23
C SER A 111 -12.83 -5.62 2.91
N ILE A 112 -12.04 -4.55 2.95
CA ILE A 112 -11.18 -4.13 1.84
C ILE A 112 -9.72 -4.42 2.20
N LEU A 113 -8.88 -4.61 1.19
CA LEU A 113 -7.46 -4.80 1.36
C LEU A 113 -6.73 -3.50 1.03
N GLN A 114 -6.00 -2.96 1.99
CA GLN A 114 -5.11 -1.83 1.79
C GLN A 114 -3.66 -2.30 1.86
N TYR A 115 -2.79 -1.71 1.06
CA TYR A 115 -1.36 -2.03 1.04
C TYR A 115 -0.73 -1.98 2.44
N PRO A 116 0.17 -2.91 2.84
CA PRO A 116 0.66 -4.07 2.07
C PRO A 116 -0.13 -5.37 2.31
N GLY A 117 -1.42 -5.26 2.63
CA GLY A 117 -2.29 -6.42 2.93
C GLY A 117 -3.15 -6.26 4.19
N VAL A 118 -3.25 -5.05 4.73
CA VAL A 118 -4.10 -4.72 5.88
C VAL A 118 -5.56 -4.92 5.50
N LYS A 119 -6.25 -5.81 6.23
CA LYS A 119 -7.69 -6.02 6.11
C LYS A 119 -8.43 -4.99 6.97
N ILE A 120 -9.15 -4.08 6.33
CA ILE A 120 -10.03 -3.16 7.03
C ILE A 120 -11.48 -3.62 6.84
N PRO A 121 -12.25 -3.86 7.92
CA PRO A 121 -13.66 -4.25 7.81
C PRO A 121 -14.47 -3.22 7.03
N VAL A 122 -15.33 -3.68 6.13
CA VAL A 122 -16.12 -2.79 5.26
C VAL A 122 -17.10 -1.92 6.06
N GLN A 123 -17.47 -2.35 7.26
CA GLN A 123 -18.39 -1.65 8.17
C GLN A 123 -17.89 -0.25 8.53
N ILE A 124 -16.56 -0.05 8.61
CA ILE A 124 -15.94 1.26 8.88
C ILE A 124 -16.20 2.28 7.76
N TYR A 125 -16.66 1.82 6.60
CA TYR A 125 -16.98 2.65 5.45
C TYR A 125 -18.47 2.72 5.16
N GLU A 126 -19.34 2.03 5.91
CA GLU A 126 -20.80 2.11 5.72
C GLU A 126 -21.29 3.53 6.00
N ASP A 127 -20.80 4.13 7.08
CA ASP A 127 -20.93 5.54 7.39
C ASP A 127 -19.55 6.22 7.31
N LEU A 128 -19.53 7.50 6.92
CA LEU A 128 -18.30 8.29 6.84
C LEU A 128 -18.40 9.48 7.80
N SER A 129 -17.29 9.74 8.50
CA SER A 129 -17.15 10.90 9.37
C SER A 129 -16.62 12.09 8.58
N THR A 130 -16.92 13.32 9.02
CA THR A 130 -16.41 14.54 8.39
C THR A 130 -15.28 15.14 9.23
N VAL A 131 -14.17 15.48 8.59
CA VAL A 131 -13.05 16.25 9.17
C VAL A 131 -12.81 17.52 8.35
N SER A 132 -12.15 18.50 8.96
CA SER A 132 -11.71 19.71 8.26
C SER A 132 -10.27 19.53 7.79
N LEU A 133 -10.02 19.80 6.51
CA LEU A 133 -8.69 19.83 5.91
C LEU A 133 -8.69 20.93 4.85
N LEU A 134 -7.66 21.79 4.84
CA LEU A 134 -7.58 22.94 3.92
C LEU A 134 -8.84 23.84 3.99
N ASP A 135 -9.36 24.08 5.19
CA ASP A 135 -10.60 24.84 5.45
C ASP A 135 -11.87 24.28 4.78
N ASN A 136 -11.84 23.02 4.34
CA ASN A 136 -12.95 22.35 3.66
C ASN A 136 -13.34 21.05 4.36
N PRO A 137 -14.61 20.62 4.27
CA PRO A 137 -15.03 19.33 4.80
C PRO A 137 -14.58 18.20 3.86
N PHE A 138 -13.96 17.18 4.45
CA PHE A 138 -13.58 15.93 3.79
C PHE A 138 -14.13 14.74 4.57
N LEU A 139 -14.43 13.67 3.85
CA LEU A 139 -14.90 12.43 4.43
C LEU A 139 -13.72 11.53 4.81
N VAL A 140 -13.85 10.84 5.93
CA VAL A 140 -12.91 9.83 6.43
C VAL A 140 -13.69 8.61 6.90
N PRO A 141 -13.04 7.45 7.04
CA PRO A 141 -13.69 6.27 7.57
C PRO A 141 -14.17 6.50 9.02
N SER A 142 -15.21 5.78 9.45
CA SER A 142 -15.91 6.04 10.71
C SER A 142 -15.99 4.81 11.61
N PRO A 143 -15.58 4.89 12.89
CA PRO A 143 -14.88 6.02 13.52
C PRO A 143 -13.45 6.20 12.98
N PRO A 144 -12.96 7.44 12.81
CA PRO A 144 -11.62 7.70 12.28
C PRO A 144 -10.50 7.07 13.12
N GLU A 145 -10.65 7.09 14.44
CA GLU A 145 -9.68 6.53 15.37
C GLU A 145 -9.58 5.00 15.26
N GLU A 146 -10.70 4.32 14.96
CA GLU A 146 -10.71 2.88 14.76
C GLU A 146 -9.99 2.52 13.45
N TYR A 147 -10.28 3.24 12.36
CA TYR A 147 -9.57 3.07 11.10
C TYR A 147 -8.06 3.26 11.25
N LEU A 148 -7.64 4.36 11.89
CA LEU A 148 -6.21 4.66 12.06
C LEU A 148 -5.54 3.64 12.99
N THR A 149 -6.25 3.11 13.99
CA THR A 149 -5.72 2.03 14.84
C THR A 149 -5.56 0.72 14.06
N LEU A 150 -6.51 0.36 13.20
CA LEU A 150 -6.40 -0.83 12.35
C LEU A 150 -5.29 -0.69 11.31
N LYS A 151 -5.12 0.52 10.75
CA LYS A 151 -4.15 0.77 9.68
C LYS A 151 -2.72 0.96 10.20
N TYR A 152 -2.53 1.75 11.25
CA TYR A 152 -1.24 2.21 11.76
C TYR A 152 -0.93 1.72 13.19
N GLY A 153 -1.76 0.85 13.77
CA GLY A 153 -1.56 0.37 15.13
C GLY A 153 -1.94 1.40 16.21
N PRO A 154 -1.84 1.05 17.50
CA PRO A 154 -2.32 1.87 18.61
C PRO A 154 -1.57 3.21 18.77
N ASP A 155 -0.33 3.30 18.27
CA ASP A 155 0.55 4.46 18.42
C ASP A 155 0.44 5.46 17.25
N TRP A 156 -0.59 5.37 16.41
CA TRP A 156 -0.78 6.23 15.22
C TRP A 156 -0.78 7.74 15.52
N ARG A 157 -1.08 8.11 16.77
CA ARG A 157 -1.03 9.50 17.24
C ARG A 157 0.38 10.04 17.40
N VAL A 158 1.41 9.20 17.41
CA VAL A 158 2.81 9.62 17.46
C VAL A 158 3.27 9.95 16.03
N PRO A 159 3.66 11.20 15.73
CA PRO A 159 4.17 11.54 14.41
C PRO A 159 5.47 10.79 14.11
N LYS A 160 5.47 10.04 13.01
CA LYS A 160 6.63 9.28 12.52
C LYS A 160 6.93 9.68 11.08
N LYS A 161 8.17 10.07 10.82
CA LYS A 161 8.68 10.28 9.45
C LYS A 161 9.19 8.99 8.83
N THR A 162 9.75 8.12 9.65
CA THR A 162 10.21 6.77 9.31
C THR A 162 9.88 5.85 10.48
N GLY A 163 9.84 4.54 10.22
CA GLY A 163 9.54 3.52 11.24
C GLY A 163 8.04 3.31 11.48
N PHE A 164 7.16 4.03 10.78
CA PHE A 164 5.71 3.79 10.81
C PHE A 164 5.35 2.46 10.11
N GLU A 165 6.22 1.99 9.21
CA GLU A 165 6.05 0.76 8.44
C GLU A 165 5.96 -0.44 9.38
N ALA A 166 6.72 -0.44 10.48
CA ALA A 166 6.66 -1.48 11.49
C ALA A 166 5.28 -1.57 12.14
N ASP A 167 4.67 -0.43 12.47
CA ASP A 167 3.33 -0.41 13.08
C ASP A 167 2.27 -0.96 12.11
N ILE A 168 2.40 -0.66 10.82
CA ILE A 168 1.51 -1.18 9.77
C ILE A 168 1.70 -2.69 9.62
N ILE A 169 2.94 -3.19 9.53
CA ILE A 169 3.20 -4.63 9.37
C ILE A 169 2.68 -5.40 10.58
N ASP A 170 2.86 -4.86 11.79
CA ASP A 170 2.39 -5.50 13.02
C ASP A 170 0.86 -5.50 13.16
N SER A 171 0.16 -4.63 12.42
CA SER A 171 -1.31 -4.66 12.35
C SER A 171 -1.87 -5.73 11.40
N ILE A 172 -1.03 -6.39 10.60
CA ILE A 172 -1.44 -7.44 9.65
C ILE A 172 -1.46 -8.80 10.36
N PRO A 173 -2.64 -9.45 10.50
CA PRO A 173 -2.71 -10.80 11.04
C PRO A 173 -1.90 -11.82 10.25
N GLU A 174 -1.13 -12.67 10.94
CA GLU A 174 -0.32 -13.73 10.32
C GLU A 174 -1.12 -14.71 9.46
N SER A 175 -2.44 -14.85 9.71
CA SER A 175 -3.33 -15.74 8.96
C SER A 175 -3.72 -15.22 7.57
N ILE A 176 -3.36 -13.99 7.21
CA ILE A 176 -3.65 -13.44 5.89
C ILE A 176 -2.67 -14.03 4.87
N ASN A 177 -3.12 -15.08 4.18
CA ASN A 177 -2.45 -15.59 2.98
C ASN A 177 -3.28 -15.19 1.74
N LEU A 178 -2.96 -14.05 1.16
CA LEU A 178 -3.54 -13.57 -0.10
C LEU A 178 -3.08 -14.45 -1.27
N GLY A 179 -1.85 -15.00 -1.18
CA GLY A 179 -1.23 -15.94 -2.11
C GLY A 179 -2.09 -17.15 -2.52
N VAL A 180 -2.95 -17.64 -1.61
CA VAL A 180 -3.82 -18.81 -1.79
C VAL A 180 -5.16 -18.48 -2.48
N LYS A 181 -5.60 -17.22 -2.44
CA LYS A 181 -6.98 -16.83 -2.82
C LYS A 181 -7.11 -16.14 -4.20
N TYR A 182 -6.01 -15.95 -4.92
CA TYR A 182 -6.02 -15.55 -6.34
C TYR A 182 -6.77 -16.58 -7.20
N SER A 183 -7.33 -16.13 -8.34
CA SER A 183 -8.17 -16.91 -9.27
C SER A 183 -7.83 -18.41 -9.38
N ILE A 184 -8.86 -19.26 -9.42
CA ILE A 184 -8.78 -20.73 -9.56
C ILE A 184 -7.84 -21.12 -10.72
N PHE A 185 -7.81 -20.29 -11.77
CA PHE A 185 -6.95 -20.45 -12.94
C PHE A 185 -5.46 -20.32 -12.59
N THR A 186 -5.10 -19.32 -11.79
CA THR A 186 -3.73 -19.10 -11.29
C THR A 186 -3.27 -20.24 -10.40
N ARG A 187 -4.19 -20.85 -9.63
CA ARG A 187 -3.88 -22.00 -8.76
C ARG A 187 -3.51 -23.27 -9.53
N VAL A 188 -4.22 -23.54 -10.64
CA VAL A 188 -3.92 -24.69 -11.52
C VAL A 188 -2.59 -24.49 -12.25
N LEU A 189 -2.31 -23.27 -12.75
CA LEU A 189 -1.01 -22.99 -13.36
C LEU A 189 0.14 -23.05 -12.35
N LYS A 190 -0.04 -22.57 -11.11
CA LYS A 190 0.96 -22.71 -10.03
C LYS A 190 1.29 -24.17 -9.76
N PHE A 191 0.28 -25.04 -9.73
CA PHE A 191 0.48 -26.48 -9.54
C PHE A 191 1.26 -27.12 -10.70
N LEU A 192 0.99 -26.72 -11.94
CA LEU A 192 1.63 -27.29 -13.14
C LEU A 192 3.03 -26.70 -13.41
N PHE A 193 3.28 -25.45 -13.02
CA PHE A 193 4.52 -24.71 -13.31
C PHE A 193 5.07 -23.97 -12.07
N PRO A 194 5.37 -24.67 -10.96
CA PRO A 194 5.71 -24.03 -9.68
C PRO A 194 6.95 -23.13 -9.77
N SER A 195 7.95 -23.51 -10.56
CA SER A 195 9.18 -22.72 -10.76
C SER A 195 8.95 -21.37 -11.43
N LYS A 196 7.82 -21.16 -12.13
CA LYS A 196 7.47 -19.88 -12.76
C LYS A 196 6.94 -18.85 -11.75
N TYR A 197 6.46 -19.31 -10.60
CA TYR A 197 5.84 -18.46 -9.57
C TYR A 197 6.72 -18.27 -8.33
N SER A 198 7.64 -19.20 -8.13
CA SER A 198 8.64 -19.14 -7.09
C SER A 198 9.63 -18.00 -7.33
N ILE A 199 9.79 -17.13 -6.33
CA ILE A 199 10.90 -16.16 -6.25
C ILE A 199 11.90 -16.60 -5.20
N ARG A 200 13.14 -16.11 -5.32
CA ARG A 200 14.16 -16.25 -4.28
C ARG A 200 14.58 -14.88 -3.76
N ILE A 201 14.83 -14.78 -2.46
CA ILE A 201 15.47 -13.61 -1.84
C ILE A 201 16.68 -14.11 -1.06
N THR A 202 17.87 -13.66 -1.43
CA THR A 202 19.11 -13.91 -0.68
C THR A 202 19.42 -12.71 0.21
N VAL A 203 19.55 -12.92 1.51
CA VAL A 203 19.90 -11.87 2.46
C VAL A 203 21.39 -11.94 2.79
N LEU A 204 22.08 -10.83 2.55
CA LEU A 204 23.51 -10.67 2.72
C LEU A 204 23.78 -9.60 3.79
N SER A 205 24.82 -9.82 4.58
CA SER A 205 25.41 -8.82 5.47
C SER A 205 26.06 -7.67 4.69
N ALA A 206 26.44 -6.60 5.40
CA ALA A 206 27.17 -5.47 4.81
C ALA A 206 28.48 -5.90 4.09
N ASP A 207 29.11 -6.97 4.55
CA ASP A 207 30.31 -7.57 3.94
C ASP A 207 29.98 -8.57 2.80
N SER A 208 28.73 -8.56 2.32
CA SER A 208 28.20 -9.45 1.27
C SER A 208 28.28 -10.94 1.59
N GLN A 209 28.34 -11.30 2.89
CA GLN A 209 28.26 -12.70 3.33
C GLN A 209 26.80 -13.10 3.58
N PRO A 210 26.36 -14.30 3.16
CA PRO A 210 25.02 -14.79 3.46
C PRO A 210 24.70 -14.84 4.95
N ILE A 211 23.46 -14.51 5.31
CA ILE A 211 22.98 -14.56 6.70
C ILE A 211 21.99 -15.73 6.85
N PRO A 212 22.42 -16.87 7.41
CA PRO A 212 21.54 -18.02 7.60
C PRO A 212 20.67 -17.88 8.85
N MET A 213 19.59 -18.67 8.91
CA MET A 213 18.74 -18.81 10.10
C MET A 213 18.08 -17.51 10.59
N ILE A 214 17.81 -16.58 9.68
CA ILE A 214 17.03 -15.37 9.95
C ILE A 214 15.65 -15.47 9.33
N GLU A 215 14.71 -14.73 9.89
CA GLU A 215 13.32 -14.77 9.44
C GLU A 215 13.07 -13.68 8.40
N VAL A 216 12.43 -14.06 7.29
CA VAL A 216 12.00 -13.16 6.23
C VAL A 216 10.52 -13.41 5.98
N ALA A 217 9.72 -12.35 6.00
CA ALA A 217 8.31 -12.43 5.66
C ALA A 217 7.97 -11.46 4.53
N ILE A 218 7.08 -11.89 3.65
CA ILE A 218 6.40 -10.99 2.71
C ILE A 218 4.99 -10.77 3.25
N ALA A 219 4.65 -9.51 3.51
CA ALA A 219 3.35 -9.13 4.07
C ALA A 219 2.20 -9.69 3.23
N GLY A 220 1.22 -10.32 3.90
CA GLY A 220 0.08 -10.94 3.24
C GLY A 220 0.38 -12.20 2.40
N VAL A 221 1.62 -12.68 2.38
CA VAL A 221 2.03 -13.88 1.62
C VAL A 221 2.41 -15.02 2.56
N SER A 222 3.61 -14.98 3.15
CA SER A 222 4.09 -15.97 4.12
C SER A 222 5.38 -15.52 4.79
N ARG A 223 5.82 -16.30 5.79
CA ARG A 223 7.07 -16.13 6.54
C ARG A 223 7.93 -17.38 6.34
N GLN A 224 9.23 -17.18 6.12
CA GLN A 224 10.22 -18.22 5.84
C GLN A 224 11.49 -17.93 6.64
N THR A 225 12.34 -18.94 6.79
CA THR A 225 13.65 -18.82 7.44
C THR A 225 14.74 -19.06 6.39
N THR A 226 15.77 -18.21 6.37
CA THR A 226 16.89 -18.36 5.44
C THR A 226 17.65 -19.67 5.67
N ASP A 227 17.99 -20.34 4.57
CA ASP A 227 18.85 -21.52 4.60
C ASP A 227 20.33 -21.14 4.86
N HIS A 228 21.22 -22.13 4.78
CA HIS A 228 22.67 -21.93 4.96
C HIS A 228 23.32 -20.94 3.97
N ASP A 229 22.69 -20.73 2.80
CA ASP A 229 23.12 -19.78 1.77
C ASP A 229 22.43 -18.42 1.91
N GLY A 230 21.75 -18.18 3.05
CA GLY A 230 21.03 -16.94 3.32
C GLY A 230 19.79 -16.76 2.44
N CYS A 231 19.26 -17.84 1.85
CA CYS A 231 18.21 -17.79 0.85
C CYS A 231 16.84 -18.21 1.41
N VAL A 232 15.79 -17.51 1.00
CA VAL A 232 14.38 -17.89 1.21
C VAL A 232 13.65 -17.94 -0.13
N GLN A 233 12.61 -18.76 -0.20
CA GLN A 233 11.76 -18.92 -1.38
C GLN A 233 10.30 -18.59 -1.05
N PHE A 234 9.65 -17.84 -1.93
CA PHE A 234 8.23 -17.49 -1.82
C PHE A 234 7.50 -17.73 -3.13
N ASP A 235 6.19 -18.00 -3.09
CA ASP A 235 5.37 -18.11 -4.29
C ASP A 235 4.54 -16.83 -4.50
N LEU A 236 4.87 -16.05 -5.52
CA LEU A 236 4.13 -14.86 -5.90
C LEU A 236 3.22 -15.12 -7.11
N SER A 237 2.04 -14.51 -7.12
CA SER A 237 1.10 -14.66 -8.24
C SER A 237 1.36 -13.66 -9.36
N HIS A 238 1.79 -12.45 -9.00
CA HIS A 238 1.86 -11.28 -9.88
C HIS A 238 3.09 -10.44 -9.56
N GLU A 239 3.54 -9.67 -10.55
CA GLU A 239 4.46 -8.58 -10.33
C GLU A 239 3.72 -7.44 -9.66
N ASP A 240 4.20 -7.01 -8.50
CA ASP A 240 3.57 -5.96 -7.69
C ASP A 240 4.59 -5.37 -6.70
N TYR A 241 4.18 -4.36 -5.96
CA TYR A 241 4.87 -3.90 -4.77
C TYR A 241 4.59 -4.83 -3.60
N TYR A 242 5.63 -5.16 -2.84
CA TYR A 242 5.55 -6.02 -1.66
C TYR A 242 6.36 -5.41 -0.51
N ALA A 243 5.83 -5.53 0.70
CA ALA A 243 6.58 -5.21 1.90
C ALA A 243 7.27 -6.48 2.43
N VAL A 244 8.59 -6.40 2.60
CA VAL A 244 9.45 -7.49 3.09
C VAL A 244 9.95 -7.15 4.50
N ASP A 245 9.59 -7.97 5.48
CA ASP A 245 10.03 -7.86 6.89
C ASP A 245 11.16 -8.85 7.15
N ILE A 246 12.36 -8.34 7.42
CA ILE A 246 13.58 -9.11 7.69
C ILE A 246 13.95 -8.95 9.16
N ARG A 247 14.05 -10.06 9.91
CA ARG A 247 14.38 -10.07 11.33
C ARG A 247 15.71 -10.76 11.59
N ILE A 248 16.69 -10.00 12.07
CA ILE A 248 18.05 -10.47 12.41
C ILE A 248 18.28 -10.30 13.92
N GLY A 249 18.11 -11.38 14.68
CA GLY A 249 18.18 -11.31 16.14
C GLY A 249 17.11 -10.39 16.71
N GLU A 250 17.52 -9.34 17.41
CA GLU A 250 16.61 -8.29 17.93
C GLU A 250 16.35 -7.16 16.92
N ASN A 251 17.13 -7.10 15.83
CA ASN A 251 16.97 -6.07 14.81
C ASN A 251 15.92 -6.48 13.78
N ARG A 252 15.22 -5.47 13.26
CA ARG A 252 14.19 -5.62 12.24
C ARG A 252 14.39 -4.58 11.16
N GLU A 253 14.36 -5.01 9.92
CA GLU A 253 14.44 -4.15 8.74
C GLU A 253 13.21 -4.41 7.87
N ILE A 254 12.50 -3.34 7.50
CA ILE A 254 11.31 -3.42 6.65
C ILE A 254 11.64 -2.74 5.33
N LEU A 255 11.60 -3.53 4.27
CA LEU A 255 11.73 -3.09 2.89
C LEU A 255 10.30 -2.87 2.38
N TYR A 256 9.80 -1.65 2.46
CA TYR A 256 8.36 -1.40 2.47
C TYR A 256 7.73 -1.48 1.09
N GLU A 257 8.42 -1.08 0.01
CA GLU A 257 7.88 -1.00 -1.36
C GLU A 257 8.83 -1.66 -2.37
N GLU A 258 8.98 -2.98 -2.27
CA GLU A 258 9.85 -3.74 -3.17
C GLU A 258 9.07 -4.29 -4.37
N VAL A 259 9.58 -4.07 -5.59
CA VAL A 259 8.96 -4.60 -6.81
C VAL A 259 9.46 -6.02 -7.04
N LEU A 260 8.59 -7.01 -6.83
CA LEU A 260 8.93 -8.43 -6.98
C LEU A 260 8.08 -9.04 -8.08
N LYS A 261 8.71 -9.79 -8.99
CA LYS A 261 8.06 -10.47 -10.11
C LYS A 261 8.15 -11.99 -9.96
N PRO A 262 7.08 -12.74 -10.29
CA PRO A 262 7.10 -14.20 -10.26
C PRO A 262 8.29 -14.78 -11.06
N GLY A 263 9.02 -15.72 -10.46
CA GLY A 263 10.22 -16.31 -11.07
C GLY A 263 11.51 -15.51 -10.89
N GLY A 264 11.46 -14.34 -10.25
CA GLY A 264 12.64 -13.50 -10.01
C GLY A 264 13.57 -14.06 -8.92
N ASP A 265 14.86 -13.73 -9.03
CA ASP A 265 15.89 -14.04 -8.03
C ASP A 265 16.50 -12.73 -7.55
N TYR A 266 16.31 -12.43 -6.27
CA TYR A 266 16.65 -11.14 -5.67
C TYR A 266 17.71 -11.32 -4.58
N PHE A 267 18.43 -10.25 -4.30
CA PHE A 267 19.28 -10.16 -3.12
C PHE A 267 19.10 -8.83 -2.40
N TYR A 268 19.27 -8.88 -1.08
CA TYR A 268 19.34 -7.74 -0.19
C TYR A 268 20.74 -7.70 0.43
N ILE A 269 21.36 -6.53 0.46
CA ILE A 269 22.58 -6.28 1.23
C ILE A 269 22.20 -5.33 2.36
N GLN A 270 22.44 -5.77 3.60
CA GLN A 270 22.20 -4.94 4.78
C GLN A 270 22.96 -3.62 4.71
N ASP A 271 22.29 -2.57 5.16
CA ASP A 271 22.90 -1.26 5.38
C ASP A 271 22.80 -0.92 6.87
N PRO A 272 23.91 -1.04 7.62
CA PRO A 272 23.89 -0.80 9.06
C PRO A 272 23.68 0.68 9.41
N HIS A 273 23.75 1.60 8.43
CA HIS A 273 23.59 3.03 8.65
C HIS A 273 22.16 3.53 8.39
N GLU A 274 21.34 2.73 7.71
CA GLU A 274 19.97 3.10 7.35
C GLU A 274 19.05 1.87 7.44
N ILE A 275 18.33 1.75 8.55
CA ILE A 275 17.49 0.59 8.87
C ILE A 275 15.97 0.87 8.79
N TYR A 276 15.57 2.11 8.49
CA TYR A 276 14.16 2.54 8.39
C TYR A 276 13.91 3.23 7.04
N GLY A 277 12.64 3.24 6.59
CA GLY A 277 12.25 3.94 5.35
C GLY A 277 12.84 3.33 4.08
N ARG A 278 13.13 2.03 4.10
CA ARG A 278 13.83 1.33 3.02
C ARG A 278 12.83 0.93 1.94
N ILE A 279 13.04 1.40 0.72
CA ILE A 279 12.23 1.09 -0.46
C ILE A 279 13.14 0.89 -1.67
N HIS A 280 12.77 0.02 -2.60
CA HIS A 280 13.54 -0.28 -3.82
C HIS A 280 15.00 -0.69 -3.59
N VAL A 281 15.28 -1.34 -2.46
CA VAL A 281 16.63 -1.77 -2.09
C VAL A 281 16.95 -3.21 -2.49
N LEU A 282 15.93 -4.06 -2.75
CA LEU A 282 16.17 -5.36 -3.36
C LEU A 282 16.69 -5.20 -4.78
N LYS A 283 17.68 -6.03 -5.13
CA LYS A 283 18.26 -6.07 -6.47
C LYS A 283 18.01 -7.43 -7.09
N GLU A 284 17.51 -7.44 -8.31
CA GLU A 284 17.38 -8.66 -9.09
C GLU A 284 18.75 -9.10 -9.59
N LYS A 285 19.06 -10.40 -9.48
CA LYS A 285 20.25 -11.00 -10.07
C LYS A 285 20.10 -11.04 -11.59
N ALA A 286 21.20 -10.76 -12.29
CA ALA A 286 21.28 -10.85 -13.75
C ALA A 286 21.28 -12.30 -14.25
#